data_AF-A0A8J4QMV7-F1
#
_entry.id   AF-A0A8J4QMV7-F1
#
_cell.length_a   1.000
_cell.length_b   1.000
_cell.length_c   1.000
_cell.angle_alpha   90.00
_cell.angle_beta   90.00
_cell.angle_gamma   90.00
#
_symmetry.space_group_name_H-M   'P 1'
#
loop_
_entity.id
_entity.type
_entity.pdbx_description
1 polymer ?
#
loop_
_entity_poly.entity_id
_entity_poly.type
_entity_poly.pdbx_seq_one_letter_code
_entity_poly.pdbx_strand_id
1 'polypeptide(L)'
;MKFLSFLTGMRPALEKLHKKMDKILDEIINEHKMKRSTTSASKHEPGDHDDLVDVLLKLQEMGDLEFDITSDQIKAVTQDVFSGASESSATTIEWAMSELLRNPRVMAKAQNEEDVSRRTNDLYLIATPWTD
;
A
#
# COMPACT_ATOMS: atom_id res chain seq x y z
N MET A 1 29.61 -2.55 17.59
CA MET A 1 28.55 -2.21 16.61
C MET A 1 27.65 -1.02 17.00
N LYS A 2 27.30 -0.77 18.28
CA LYS A 2 26.43 0.38 18.67
C LYS A 2 26.99 1.77 18.30
N PHE A 3 28.30 1.94 18.43
CA PHE A 3 29.00 3.21 18.18
C PHE A 3 28.95 3.67 16.71
N LEU A 4 29.14 2.77 15.75
CA LEU A 4 29.15 3.09 14.31
C LEU A 4 27.79 3.60 13.82
N SER A 5 26.71 2.94 14.25
CA SER A 5 25.33 3.37 13.92
C SER A 5 24.92 4.73 14.54
N PHE A 6 25.63 5.17 15.59
CA PHE A 6 25.43 6.50 16.19
C PHE A 6 26.25 7.57 15.44
N LEU A 7 27.54 7.30 15.16
CA LEU A 7 28.40 8.20 14.39
C LEU A 7 27.93 8.46 12.95
N THR A 8 27.31 7.45 12.32
CA THR A 8 26.78 7.55 10.96
C THR A 8 25.42 8.26 10.88
N GLY A 9 24.80 8.62 12.02
CA GLY A 9 23.45 9.20 12.04
C GLY A 9 22.33 8.23 11.65
N MET A 10 22.64 6.94 11.45
CA MET A 10 21.66 5.95 11.01
C MET A 10 20.61 5.64 12.08
N ARG A 11 20.99 5.63 13.37
CA ARG A 11 20.04 5.50 14.49
C ARG A 11 18.95 6.57 14.50
N PRO A 12 19.27 7.88 14.57
CA PRO A 12 18.24 8.91 14.60
C PRO A 12 17.43 8.95 13.30
N ALA A 13 18.02 8.59 12.14
CA ALA A 13 17.28 8.47 10.89
C ALA A 13 16.23 7.34 10.94
N LEU A 14 16.61 6.15 11.43
CA LEU A 14 15.70 5.01 11.56
C LEU A 14 14.61 5.28 12.60
N GLU A 15 14.95 5.93 13.72
CA GLU A 15 13.96 6.32 14.73
C GLU A 15 12.94 7.32 14.17
N LYS A 16 13.40 8.31 13.38
CA LYS A 16 12.52 9.26 12.70
C LYS A 16 11.60 8.56 11.68
N LEU A 17 12.14 7.60 10.92
CA LEU A 17 11.37 6.79 9.99
C LEU A 17 10.31 5.96 10.72
N HIS A 18 10.71 5.28 11.80
CA HIS A 18 9.81 4.47 12.61
C HIS A 18 8.66 5.31 13.18
N LYS A 19 8.95 6.48 13.76
CA LYS A 19 7.90 7.42 14.26
C LYS A 19 6.95 7.87 13.17
N LYS A 20 7.45 8.09 11.94
CA LYS A 20 6.60 8.48 10.81
C LYS A 20 5.71 7.33 10.38
N MET A 21 6.25 6.12 10.28
CA MET A 21 5.49 4.92 9.91
C MET A 21 4.44 4.59 10.96
N ASP A 22 4.80 4.66 12.23
CA ASP A 22 3.92 4.45 13.38
C ASP A 22 2.70 5.38 13.31
N LYS A 23 2.93 6.68 13.06
CA LYS A 23 1.85 7.66 12.89
C LYS A 23 0.93 7.33 11.70
N ILE A 24 1.48 6.92 10.56
CA ILE A 24 0.68 6.56 9.38
C ILE A 24 -0.21 5.34 9.69
N LEU A 25 0.37 4.32 10.34
CA LEU A 25 -0.37 3.12 10.69
C LEU A 25 -1.44 3.37 11.75
N ASP A 26 -1.18 4.27 12.72
CA ASP A 26 -2.19 4.72 13.67
C ASP A 26 -3.35 5.44 12.98
N GLU A 27 -3.06 6.33 12.01
CA GLU A 27 -4.08 7.01 11.22
C GLU A 27 -4.95 6.00 10.44
N ILE A 28 -4.34 5.02 9.77
CA ILE A 28 -5.03 3.94 9.06
C ILE A 28 -5.93 3.16 10.03
N ILE A 29 -5.40 2.69 11.16
CA ILE A 29 -6.19 1.91 12.13
C ILE A 29 -7.38 2.73 12.66
N ASN A 30 -7.17 4.01 12.96
CA ASN A 30 -8.23 4.87 13.47
C ASN A 30 -9.32 5.13 12.42
N GLU A 31 -8.96 5.29 11.15
CA GLU A 31 -9.91 5.41 10.05
C GLU A 31 -10.80 4.16 9.94
N HIS A 32 -10.23 2.96 10.00
CA HIS A 32 -10.98 1.70 9.94
C HIS A 32 -11.90 1.52 11.16
N LYS A 33 -11.42 1.87 12.37
CA LYS A 33 -12.26 1.89 13.59
C LYS A 33 -13.43 2.88 13.45
N MET A 34 -13.19 4.06 12.90
CA MET A 34 -14.22 5.07 12.70
C MET A 34 -15.25 4.64 11.65
N LYS A 35 -14.81 4.08 10.52
CA LYS A 35 -15.68 3.51 9.48
C LYS A 35 -16.62 2.45 10.07
N ARG A 36 -16.09 1.56 10.92
CA ARG A 36 -16.88 0.49 11.55
C ARG A 36 -17.85 0.95 12.63
N SER A 37 -17.53 2.03 13.34
CA SER A 37 -18.44 2.58 14.36
C SER A 37 -19.59 3.39 13.76
N THR A 38 -19.40 3.98 12.57
CA THR A 38 -20.43 4.77 11.87
C THR A 38 -21.35 3.91 10.99
N THR A 39 -20.83 2.82 10.43
CA THR A 39 -21.63 1.83 9.73
C THR A 39 -22.22 0.85 10.75
N SER A 40 -23.47 1.11 11.19
CA SER A 40 -24.22 0.13 11.99
C SER A 40 -24.12 -1.26 11.32
N ALA A 41 -23.92 -2.32 12.11
CA ALA A 41 -23.54 -3.68 11.71
C ALA A 41 -24.39 -4.41 10.63
N SER A 42 -25.28 -3.73 9.91
CA SER A 42 -26.20 -4.29 8.92
C SER A 42 -26.24 -3.60 7.56
N LYS A 43 -25.39 -2.60 7.27
CA LYS A 43 -25.30 -2.00 5.93
C LYS A 43 -23.91 -2.19 5.31
N HIS A 44 -23.61 -3.41 4.88
CA HIS A 44 -22.66 -3.57 3.77
C HIS A 44 -23.36 -3.02 2.53
N GLU A 45 -22.89 -1.88 2.04
CA GLU A 45 -23.21 -1.50 0.66
C GLU A 45 -22.63 -2.57 -0.28
N PRO A 46 -23.32 -2.91 -1.39
CA PRO A 46 -22.78 -3.86 -2.35
C PRO A 46 -21.46 -3.33 -2.92
N GLY A 47 -20.35 -3.88 -2.44
CA GLY A 47 -18.98 -3.46 -2.78
C GLY A 47 -18.08 -3.15 -1.58
N ASP A 48 -18.63 -3.03 -0.37
CA ASP A 48 -17.83 -2.89 0.86
C ASP A 48 -17.31 -4.27 1.26
N HIS A 49 -16.05 -4.54 0.96
CA HIS A 49 -15.35 -5.77 1.34
C HIS A 49 -14.36 -5.45 2.46
N ASP A 50 -14.33 -6.28 3.50
CA ASP A 50 -13.31 -6.18 4.54
C ASP A 50 -11.92 -6.30 3.94
N ASP A 51 -11.05 -5.35 4.26
CA ASP A 51 -9.62 -5.50 3.99
C ASP A 51 -8.87 -6.17 5.15
N LEU A 52 -7.55 -6.31 5.00
CA LEU A 52 -6.70 -6.94 6.01
C LEU A 52 -6.82 -6.26 7.38
N VAL A 53 -6.90 -4.93 7.43
CA VAL A 53 -6.97 -4.18 8.69
C VAL A 53 -8.33 -4.42 9.34
N ASP A 54 -9.41 -4.45 8.55
CA ASP A 54 -10.74 -4.82 9.04
C ASP A 54 -10.78 -6.22 9.64
N VAL A 55 -10.18 -7.22 8.96
CA VAL A 55 -10.12 -8.59 9.46
C VAL A 55 -9.33 -8.67 10.78
N LEU A 56 -8.17 -8.02 10.85
CA LEU A 56 -7.34 -8.02 12.07
C LEU A 56 -8.03 -7.33 13.25
N LEU A 57 -8.78 -6.25 12.99
CA LEU A 57 -9.59 -5.57 14.01
C LEU A 57 -10.77 -6.43 14.49
N LYS A 58 -11.44 -7.18 13.59
CA LYS A 58 -12.47 -8.17 14.00
C LYS A 58 -11.88 -9.24 14.89
N LEU A 59 -10.68 -9.72 14.56
CA LEU A 59 -9.98 -10.73 15.33
C LEU A 59 -9.61 -10.23 16.74
N GLN A 60 -9.17 -8.98 16.84
CA GLN A 60 -8.92 -8.31 18.13
C GLN A 60 -10.20 -8.20 18.98
N GLU A 61 -11.34 -7.86 18.37
CA GLU A 61 -12.63 -7.69 19.08
C GLU A 61 -13.24 -9.02 19.55
N MET A 62 -13.04 -10.10 18.78
CA MET A 62 -13.56 -11.43 19.13
C MET A 62 -12.94 -12.01 20.40
N GLY A 63 -11.66 -11.69 20.68
CA GLY A 63 -10.97 -12.17 21.89
C GLY A 63 -10.84 -13.69 21.99
N ASP A 64 -10.94 -14.41 20.87
CA ASP A 64 -10.97 -15.89 20.81
C ASP A 64 -9.56 -16.52 20.68
N LEU A 65 -8.51 -15.69 20.79
CA LEU A 65 -7.12 -16.16 20.78
C LEU A 65 -6.62 -16.38 22.21
N GLU A 66 -5.65 -17.29 22.35
CA GLU A 66 -4.94 -17.53 23.62
C GLU A 66 -4.18 -16.29 24.12
N PHE A 67 -3.97 -15.30 23.26
CA PHE A 67 -3.37 -14.01 23.58
C PHE A 67 -4.16 -12.86 22.96
N ASP A 68 -4.21 -11.73 23.67
CA ASP A 68 -4.84 -10.51 23.17
C ASP A 68 -4.02 -9.91 22.02
N ILE A 69 -4.66 -9.71 20.87
CA ILE A 69 -4.06 -8.98 19.76
C ILE A 69 -3.99 -7.49 20.14
N THR A 70 -2.79 -6.91 20.14
CA THR A 70 -2.58 -5.48 20.42
C THR A 70 -2.58 -4.65 19.14
N SER A 71 -2.83 -3.34 19.27
CA SER A 71 -2.73 -2.41 18.14
C SER A 71 -1.33 -2.43 17.50
N ASP A 72 -0.28 -2.61 18.31
CA ASP A 72 1.10 -2.68 17.81
C ASP A 72 1.35 -3.94 16.99
N GLN A 73 0.72 -5.07 17.35
CA GLN A 73 0.79 -6.29 16.55
C GLN A 73 0.06 -6.13 15.20
N ILE A 74 -1.10 -5.47 15.20
CA ILE A 74 -1.82 -5.13 13.96
C ILE A 74 -0.93 -4.24 13.07
N LYS A 75 -0.33 -3.19 13.64
CA LYS A 75 0.62 -2.33 12.92
C LYS A 75 1.80 -3.12 12.35
N ALA A 76 2.37 -4.02 13.15
CA ALA A 76 3.50 -4.85 12.73
C ALA A 76 3.17 -5.75 11.54
N VAL A 77 2.02 -6.45 11.56
CA VAL A 77 1.58 -7.32 10.46
C VAL A 77 1.31 -6.51 9.20
N THR A 78 0.59 -5.39 9.32
CA THR A 78 0.32 -4.49 8.18
C THR A 78 1.62 -3.97 7.56
N GLN A 79 2.59 -3.58 8.39
CA GLN A 79 3.89 -3.12 7.93
C GLN A 79 4.70 -4.22 7.24
N ASP A 80 4.68 -5.44 7.77
CA ASP A 80 5.42 -6.59 7.22
C ASP A 80 4.96 -6.93 5.81
N VAL A 81 3.64 -7.05 5.61
CA VAL A 81 3.03 -7.31 4.30
C VAL A 81 3.39 -6.22 3.30
N PHE A 82 3.28 -4.95 3.69
CA PHE A 82 3.61 -3.83 2.81
C PHE A 82 5.10 -3.80 2.43
N SER A 83 5.98 -4.08 3.38
CA SER A 83 7.42 -4.13 3.15
C SER A 83 7.80 -5.24 2.16
N GLY A 84 7.27 -6.45 2.34
CA GLY A 84 7.55 -7.58 1.45
C GLY A 84 7.02 -7.38 0.02
N ALA A 85 5.84 -6.77 -0.12
CA ALA A 85 5.29 -6.45 -1.44
C ALA A 85 6.09 -5.35 -2.15
N SER A 86 6.60 -4.37 -1.41
CA SER A 86 7.34 -3.24 -1.99
C SER A 86 8.69 -3.67 -2.57
N GLU A 87 9.47 -4.49 -1.85
CA GLU A 87 10.79 -4.93 -2.32
C GLU A 87 10.69 -5.82 -3.57
N SER A 88 9.75 -6.76 -3.58
CA SER A 88 9.55 -7.69 -4.70
C SER A 88 9.05 -6.99 -5.97
N SER A 89 8.07 -6.08 -5.84
CA SER A 89 7.56 -5.30 -6.97
C SER A 89 8.59 -4.34 -7.54
N ALA A 90 9.34 -3.62 -6.68
CA ALA A 90 10.43 -2.75 -7.10
C ALA A 90 11.49 -3.53 -7.88
N THR A 91 11.94 -4.67 -7.34
CA THR A 91 12.89 -5.56 -8.01
C THR A 91 12.38 -6.00 -9.38
N THR A 92 11.11 -6.39 -9.48
CA THR A 92 10.50 -6.82 -10.75
C THR A 92 10.51 -5.69 -11.77
N ILE A 93 10.18 -4.46 -11.37
CA ILE A 93 10.21 -3.28 -12.24
C ILE A 93 11.65 -2.96 -12.68
N GLU A 94 12.62 -3.05 -11.77
CA GLU A 94 14.04 -2.84 -12.08
C GLU A 94 14.54 -3.84 -13.12
N TRP A 95 14.16 -5.13 -13.00
CA TRP A 95 14.47 -6.14 -14.00
C TRP A 95 13.80 -5.87 -15.33
N ALA A 96 12.51 -5.52 -15.33
CA ALA A 96 11.77 -5.19 -16.53
C ALA A 96 12.41 -4.01 -17.28
N MET A 97 12.75 -2.94 -16.56
CA MET A 97 13.43 -1.76 -17.12
C MET A 97 14.83 -2.10 -17.66
N SER A 98 15.58 -2.93 -16.93
CA SER A 98 16.90 -3.39 -17.38
C SER A 98 16.80 -4.20 -18.67
N GLU A 99 15.80 -5.07 -18.81
CA GLU A 99 15.59 -5.87 -20.01
C GLU A 99 15.14 -5.01 -21.19
N LEU A 100 14.27 -4.03 -20.95
CA LEU A 100 13.87 -3.04 -21.96
C LEU A 100 15.08 -2.24 -22.47
N LEU A 101 15.94 -1.76 -21.56
CA LEU A 101 17.15 -1.00 -21.93
C LEU A 101 18.13 -1.84 -22.75
N ARG A 102 18.21 -3.14 -22.46
CA ARG A 102 19.03 -4.09 -23.20
C ARG A 102 18.50 -4.39 -24.60
N ASN A 103 17.20 -4.18 -24.84
CA ASN A 103 16.55 -4.49 -26.11
C ASN A 103 15.79 -3.27 -26.69
N PRO A 104 16.50 -2.33 -27.35
CA PRO A 104 15.94 -1.06 -27.82
C PRO A 104 14.71 -1.19 -28.73
N ARG A 105 14.63 -2.30 -29.47
CA ARG A 105 13.49 -2.60 -30.37
C ARG A 105 12.20 -2.87 -29.59
N VAL A 106 12.31 -3.58 -28.45
CA VAL A 106 11.18 -3.86 -27.55
C VAL A 106 10.80 -2.61 -26.77
N MET A 107 11.78 -1.83 -26.31
CA MET A 107 11.54 -0.53 -25.66
C MET A 107 10.78 0.44 -26.56
N ALA A 108 11.19 0.60 -27.82
CA ALA A 108 10.50 1.48 -28.77
C ALA A 108 9.05 1.04 -29.03
N LYS A 109 8.79 -0.28 -29.02
CA LYS A 109 7.43 -0.81 -29.13
C LYS A 109 6.60 -0.48 -27.89
N ALA A 110 7.13 -0.71 -26.69
CA ALA A 110 6.43 -0.42 -25.43
C ALA A 110 6.06 1.06 -25.29
N GLN A 111 6.98 1.97 -25.64
CA GLN A 111 6.73 3.42 -25.66
C GLN A 111 5.65 3.80 -26.67
N ASN A 112 5.68 3.22 -27.87
CA ASN A 112 4.67 3.49 -28.88
C ASN A 112 3.28 2.98 -28.47
N GLU A 113 3.20 1.85 -27.76
CA GLU A 113 1.94 1.34 -27.21
C GLU A 113 1.37 2.27 -26.12
N GLU A 114 2.20 2.81 -25.24
CA GLU A 114 1.80 3.81 -24.25
C GLU A 114 1.28 5.10 -24.91
N ASP A 115 1.99 5.59 -25.94
CA ASP A 115 1.61 6.77 -26.70
C ASP A 115 0.29 6.58 -27.45
N VAL A 116 0.08 5.41 -28.06
CA VAL A 116 -1.18 5.06 -28.72
C VAL A 116 -2.30 5.00 -27.68
N SER A 117 -2.08 4.36 -26.55
CA SER A 117 -3.08 4.23 -25.48
C SER A 117 -3.47 5.58 -24.88
N ARG A 118 -2.50 6.49 -24.67
CA ARG A 118 -2.78 7.87 -24.23
C ARG A 118 -3.64 8.63 -25.23
N ARG A 119 -3.25 8.62 -26.51
CA ARG A 119 -4.03 9.30 -27.56
C ARG A 119 -5.45 8.74 -27.65
N THR A 120 -5.63 7.43 -27.53
CA THR A 120 -6.97 6.84 -27.52
C THR A 120 -7.78 7.29 -26.31
N ASN A 121 -7.18 7.37 -25.11
CA ASN A 121 -7.88 7.87 -23.91
C ASN A 121 -8.27 9.35 -24.05
N ASP A 122 -7.37 10.18 -24.58
CA ASP A 122 -7.65 11.59 -24.87
C ASP A 122 -8.78 11.74 -25.91
N LEU A 123 -8.79 10.86 -26.93
CA LEU A 123 -9.87 10.76 -27.92
C LEU A 123 -11.21 10.35 -27.29
N TYR A 124 -11.22 9.43 -26.33
CA TYR A 124 -12.44 9.06 -25.59
C TYR A 124 -12.98 10.22 -24.74
N LEU A 125 -12.10 10.97 -24.07
CA LEU A 125 -12.49 12.13 -23.25
C LEU A 125 -13.06 13.30 -24.06
N ILE A 126 -12.66 13.48 -25.33
CA ILE A 126 -13.23 14.50 -26.22
C ILE A 126 -14.47 14.01 -27.01
N ALA A 127 -14.65 12.69 -27.15
CA ALA A 127 -15.72 12.09 -27.95
C ALA A 127 -16.99 11.72 -27.16
N THR A 128 -17.04 11.94 -25.85
CA THR A 128 -18.26 11.78 -25.03
C THR A 128 -18.83 13.12 -24.54
N PRO A 129 -19.57 13.89 -25.35
CA PRO A 129 -20.28 15.09 -24.88
C PRO A 129 -21.58 14.82 -24.11
N TRP A 130 -21.97 13.56 -23.86
CA TRP A 130 -23.28 13.21 -23.32
C TRP A 130 -23.21 12.00 -22.36
N THR A 131 -22.71 12.22 -21.15
CA THR A 131 -23.08 11.42 -19.97
C THR A 131 -23.10 12.34 -18.76
N ASP A 132 -24.16 13.14 -18.69
CA ASP A 132 -24.82 13.57 -17.44
C ASP A 132 -26.25 13.01 -17.50
#